data_AF-A0A135YNK9-F1
#
_entry.id   AF-A0A135YNK9-F1
#
_cell.length_a   1.000
_cell.length_b   1.000
_cell.length_c   1.000
_cell.angle_alpha   90.00
_cell.angle_beta   90.00
_cell.angle_gamma   90.00
#
_symmetry.space_group_name_H-M   'P 1'
#
loop_
_entity.id
_entity.type
_entity.pdbx_description
1 polymer ?
#
loop_
_entity_poly.entity_id
_entity_poly.type
_entity_poly.pdbx_seq_one_letter_code
_entity_poly.pdbx_strand_id
1 'polypeptide(L)' 'MNQLNFNTEKKNFKHLSEYERGEIYAMVELGHSISSIARHLNRSRTTIYNELKRGRV' A
#
# COMPACT_ATOMS: atom_id res chain seq x y z
N MET A 1 12.98 -31.26 22.62
CA MET A 1 12.50 -30.94 21.26
C MET A 1 11.71 -29.64 21.37
N ASN A 2 12.31 -28.47 21.10
CA ASN A 2 11.59 -27.18 21.18
C ASN A 2 11.19 -26.75 19.76
N GLN A 3 9.89 -26.76 19.51
CA GLN A 3 9.30 -26.48 18.21
C GLN A 3 9.23 -24.96 18.00
N LEU A 4 10.08 -24.42 17.13
CA LEU A 4 10.07 -23.02 16.75
C LEU A 4 8.95 -22.79 15.73
N ASN A 5 7.80 -22.34 16.21
CA ASN A 5 6.65 -21.99 15.37
C ASN A 5 6.91 -20.64 14.67
N PHE A 6 7.53 -20.67 13.50
CA PHE A 6 7.60 -19.49 12.62
C PHE A 6 6.32 -19.42 11.78
N ASN A 7 5.38 -18.58 12.18
CA ASN A 7 4.14 -18.32 11.43
C ASN A 7 4.29 -17.20 10.39
N THR A 8 5.46 -17.06 9.77
CA THR A 8 5.67 -16.13 8.67
C THR A 8 5.00 -16.68 7.41
N GLU A 9 3.67 -16.57 7.34
CA GLU A 9 2.96 -16.66 6.07
C GLU A 9 3.70 -15.76 5.08
N LYS A 10 4.07 -16.32 3.92
CA LYS A 10 4.84 -15.62 2.87
C LYS A 10 4.04 -14.41 2.40
N LYS A 11 4.21 -13.27 3.07
CA LYS A 11 3.72 -11.98 2.58
C LYS A 11 4.49 -11.71 1.31
N ASN A 12 3.84 -11.87 0.16
CA ASN A 12 4.39 -11.40 -1.09
C ASN A 12 4.46 -9.87 -0.98
N PHE A 13 5.63 -9.35 -0.64
CA PHE A 13 5.92 -7.92 -0.58
C PHE A 13 5.88 -7.34 -1.99
N LYS A 14 4.66 -7.17 -2.52
CA LYS A 14 4.45 -6.57 -3.82
C LYS A 14 4.55 -5.06 -3.65
N HIS A 15 5.66 -4.49 -4.11
CA HIS A 15 5.82 -3.04 -4.20
C HIS A 15 4.71 -2.44 -5.06
N LEU A 16 4.40 -1.16 -4.82
CA LEU A 16 3.56 -0.40 -5.74
C LEU A 16 4.30 -0.28 -7.07
N SER A 17 3.60 -0.46 -8.18
CA SER A 17 4.12 -0.09 -9.50
C SER A 17 4.14 1.44 -9.65
N GLU A 18 4.84 1.96 -10.66
CA GLU A 18 4.80 3.40 -10.97
C GLU A 18 3.40 3.86 -11.38
N TYR A 19 2.66 3.00 -12.08
CA TYR A 19 1.27 3.25 -12.44
C TYR A 19 0.36 3.36 -11.20
N GLU A 20 0.44 2.40 -10.28
CA GLU A 20 -0.32 2.46 -9.01
C GLU A 20 0.03 3.72 -8.21
N ARG A 21 1.29 4.16 -8.23
CA ARG A 21 1.70 5.43 -7.59
C ARG A 21 1.04 6.63 -8.25
N GLY A 22 1.08 6.73 -9.58
CA GLY A 22 0.42 7.80 -10.33
C GLY A 22 -1.08 7.87 -10.03
N GLU A 23 -1.75 6.71 -10.00
CA GLU A 23 -3.17 6.63 -9.65
C GLU A 23 -3.46 7.09 -8.21
N ILE A 24 -2.59 6.74 -7.24
CA ILE A 24 -2.72 7.21 -5.86
C ILE A 24 -2.70 8.74 -5.81
N TYR A 25 -1.70 9.37 -6.44
CA TYR A 25 -1.56 10.83 -6.41
C TYR A 25 -2.72 11.53 -7.12
N ALA A 26 -3.12 11.04 -8.31
CA ALA A 26 -4.26 11.58 -9.05
C ALA A 26 -5.56 11.49 -8.23
N MET A 27 -5.83 10.36 -7.59
CA MET A 27 -7.03 10.21 -6.77
C MET A 27 -7.02 11.10 -5.53
N VAL A 28 -5.85 11.32 -4.91
CA VAL A 28 -5.73 12.26 -3.78
C VAL A 28 -5.97 13.69 -4.24
N GLU A 29 -5.45 14.09 -5.39
CA GLU A 29 -5.68 15.43 -5.98
C GLU A 29 -7.17 15.66 -6.31
N LEU A 30 -7.87 14.62 -6.75
CA LEU A 30 -9.32 14.60 -6.93
C LEU A 30 -10.13 14.59 -5.60
N GLY A 31 -9.46 14.57 -4.44
CA GLY A 31 -10.09 14.62 -3.12
C GLY A 31 -10.60 13.28 -2.60
N HIS A 32 -10.21 12.15 -3.20
CA HIS A 32 -10.61 10.84 -2.69
C HIS A 32 -9.93 10.52 -1.35
N SER A 33 -10.68 9.86 -0.46
CA SER A 33 -10.13 9.38 0.81
C SER A 33 -9.17 8.20 0.61
N ILE A 34 -8.17 8.08 1.49
CA ILE A 34 -7.21 6.97 1.51
C ILE A 34 -7.93 5.61 1.55
N SER A 35 -9.04 5.50 2.27
CA SER A 35 -9.84 4.28 2.35
C SER A 35 -10.47 3.91 1.01
N SER A 36 -10.94 4.89 0.24
CA SER A 36 -11.49 4.67 -1.11
C SER A 36 -10.41 4.19 -2.06
N ILE A 37 -9.25 4.85 -2.05
CA ILE A 37 -8.07 4.51 -2.87
C ILE A 37 -7.58 3.10 -2.56
N ALA A 38 -7.47 2.76 -1.27
CA ALA A 38 -7.08 1.44 -0.80
C ALA A 38 -8.02 0.34 -1.33
N ARG A 39 -9.33 0.58 -1.31
CA ARG A 39 -10.32 -0.37 -1.83
C ARG A 39 -10.26 -0.48 -3.35
N HIS A 40 -10.01 0.62 -4.05
CA HIS A 40 -9.88 0.64 -5.51
C HIS A 40 -8.65 -0.14 -5.98
N LEU A 41 -7.48 0.11 -5.39
CA LEU A 41 -6.20 -0.51 -5.78
C LEU A 41 -5.96 -1.88 -5.13
N ASN A 42 -6.89 -2.34 -4.27
CA ASN A 42 -6.72 -3.52 -3.43
C ASN A 42 -5.39 -3.50 -2.63
N ARG A 43 -5.07 -2.33 -2.09
CA ARG A 43 -3.86 -2.09 -1.28
C ARG A 43 -4.24 -1.72 0.14
N SER A 44 -3.33 -1.97 1.07
CA SER A 44 -3.56 -1.59 2.46
C SER A 44 -3.52 -0.07 2.62
N ARG A 45 -4.36 0.47 3.51
CA ARG A 45 -4.37 1.91 3.83
C ARG A 45 -3.00 2.40 4.29
N THR A 46 -2.23 1.57 5.00
CA THR A 46 -0.87 1.90 5.44
C THR A 46 0.11 1.96 4.28
N THR A 47 -0.05 1.11 3.25
CA THR A 47 0.75 1.20 2.01
C THR A 47 0.51 2.55 1.33
N ILE A 48 -0.75 2.96 1.16
CA ILE A 48 -1.10 4.24 0.54
C ILE A 48 -0.59 5.41 1.38
N TYR A 49 -0.80 5.39 2.70
CA TYR A 49 -0.30 6.42 3.61
C TYR A 49 1.23 6.56 3.55
N ASN A 50 1.95 5.43 3.53
CA ASN A 50 3.41 5.44 3.44
C ASN A 50 3.91 5.93 2.08
N GLU A 51 3.16 5.71 0.99
CA GLU A 51 3.47 6.29 -0.32
C GLU A 51 3.29 7.81 -0.29
N LEU A 52 2.16 8.30 0.21
CA LEU A 52 1.89 9.74 0.32
C LEU A 52 2.88 10.44 1.26
N LYS A 53 3.23 9.81 2.39
CA LYS A 53 4.24 10.33 3.33
C LYS A 53 5.64 10.38 2.74
N ARG A 54 5.97 9.45 1.82
CA ARG A 54 7.26 9.47 1.12
C ARG A 54 7.39 10.67 0.20
N GLY A 55 6.26 11.23 -0.26
CA GLY A 55 6.17 12.48 -1.02
C GLY A 55 7.35 12.64 -1.96
N ARG A 56 7.33 11.94 -3.11
CA ARG A 56 8.44 12.08 -4.08
C ARG A 56 8.64 13.57 -4.36
N VAL A 57 9.83 14.04 -3.99
CA VAL A 57 10.41 15.37 -4.28
C VAL A 57 10.52 15.55 -5.78
#